data_AF-A0A0K1ET33-F1
#
_entry.id   AF-A0A0K1ET33-F1
#
_cell.length_a   1.000
_cell.length_b   1.000
_cell.length_c   1.000
_cell.angle_alpha   90.00
_cell.angle_beta   90.00
_cell.angle_gamma   90.00
#
_symmetry.space_group_name_H-M   'P 1'
#
loop_
_entity.id
_entity.type
_entity.pdbx_description
1 polymer ?
#
loop_
_entity_poly.entity_id
_entity_poly.type
_entity_poly.pdbx_seq_one_letter_code
_entity_poly.pdbx_strand_id
1 'polypeptide(L)'
;MKVRLTLTLGMALALHATVATAQRPPAPGVVRLRIEASKPGVDLYEIAGSGLISGFLVGGRISKLYVVDVARKVCAAPCDRVIDGRAGQDFFFSGDGITGSETFRLNDQTGRMLARVDAGSLAARSAGAVLTYTGGGAVLAGGVVLGVGAAAMAQSSDDVAPTLSIMGGATLGVGVALLIPGILLIATSGTEFTLGRSLGDTALFRF
;
A
#
# COMPACT_ATOMS: atom_id res chain seq x y z
N MET A 1 -53.77 64.32 -28.65
CA MET A 1 -52.32 63.99 -28.52
C MET A 1 -52.24 62.49 -28.25
N LYS A 2 -52.18 61.59 -29.25
CA LYS A 2 -51.03 61.14 -30.07
C LYS A 2 -49.77 60.81 -29.26
N VAL A 3 -49.57 59.53 -28.91
CA VAL A 3 -48.28 58.81 -29.04
C VAL A 3 -48.58 57.31 -29.23
N ARG A 4 -48.20 56.74 -30.38
CA ARG A 4 -48.12 55.29 -30.62
C ARG A 4 -46.63 54.92 -30.56
N LEU A 5 -46.24 54.03 -29.64
CA LEU A 5 -44.87 53.55 -29.49
C LEU A 5 -44.78 52.15 -30.11
N THR A 6 -44.09 52.05 -31.24
CA THR A 6 -43.81 50.80 -31.96
C THR A 6 -42.47 50.27 -31.47
N LEU A 7 -42.47 49.23 -30.63
CA LEU A 7 -41.24 48.59 -30.15
C LEU A 7 -40.92 47.38 -31.04
N THR A 8 -39.85 47.49 -31.81
CA THR A 8 -39.31 46.43 -32.69
C THR A 8 -38.58 45.37 -31.87
N LEU A 9 -39.08 44.13 -31.93
CA LEU A 9 -38.46 42.93 -31.37
C LEU A 9 -37.24 42.54 -32.24
N GLY A 10 -36.03 42.87 -31.79
CA GLY A 10 -34.78 42.43 -32.40
C GLY A 10 -34.35 41.07 -31.86
N MET A 11 -34.68 40.01 -32.60
CA MET A 11 -34.32 38.63 -32.31
C MET A 11 -32.84 38.39 -32.68
N ALA A 12 -31.93 38.58 -31.72
CA ALA A 12 -30.51 38.26 -31.88
C ALA A 12 -30.30 36.75 -31.71
N LEU A 13 -30.28 36.02 -32.83
CA LEU A 13 -29.84 34.63 -32.91
C LEU A 13 -28.33 34.57 -32.62
N ALA A 14 -27.95 34.23 -31.38
CA ALA A 14 -26.56 33.93 -31.03
C ALA A 14 -26.22 32.50 -31.50
N LEU A 15 -25.58 32.39 -32.67
CA LEU A 15 -24.92 31.17 -33.12
C LEU A 15 -23.81 30.80 -32.12
N HIS A 16 -24.08 29.86 -31.22
CA HIS A 16 -23.05 29.19 -30.43
C HIS A 16 -22.41 28.14 -31.32
N ALA A 17 -21.31 28.51 -31.99
CA ALA A 17 -20.45 27.56 -32.67
C ALA A 17 -19.82 26.63 -31.62
N THR A 18 -20.41 25.46 -31.41
CA THR A 18 -19.80 24.36 -30.66
C THR A 18 -18.56 23.89 -31.42
N VAL A 19 -17.40 24.46 -31.07
CA VAL A 19 -16.10 23.95 -31.48
C VAL A 19 -15.93 22.60 -30.80
N ALA A 20 -16.22 21.52 -31.53
CA ALA A 20 -15.82 20.19 -31.14
C ALA A 20 -14.29 20.13 -31.18
N THR A 21 -13.64 20.40 -30.04
CA THR A 21 -12.22 20.14 -29.89
C THR A 21 -12.01 18.65 -30.11
N ALA A 22 -11.41 18.29 -31.24
CA ALA A 22 -10.96 16.92 -31.49
C ALA A 22 -9.94 16.58 -30.39
N GLN A 23 -10.41 15.93 -29.33
CA GLN A 23 -9.57 15.43 -28.26
C GLN A 23 -8.63 14.39 -28.90
N ARG A 24 -7.37 14.77 -29.09
CA ARG A 24 -6.34 13.81 -29.49
C ARG A 24 -6.42 12.62 -28.52
N PRO A 25 -6.31 11.38 -29.02
CA PRO A 25 -6.25 10.22 -28.17
C PRO A 25 -5.22 10.46 -27.06
N PRO A 26 -5.57 10.25 -25.78
CA PRO A 26 -4.64 10.47 -24.69
C PRO A 26 -3.38 9.64 -24.95
N ALA A 27 -2.22 10.31 -24.94
CA ALA A 27 -0.95 9.63 -25.14
C ALA A 27 -0.73 8.60 -24.02
N PRO A 28 -0.20 7.40 -24.34
CA PRO A 28 0.26 6.44 -23.34
C PRO A 28 1.10 7.10 -22.25
N GLY A 29 0.85 6.74 -20.99
CA GLY A 29 1.55 7.24 -19.82
C GLY A 29 0.94 8.50 -19.20
N VAL A 30 0.01 9.21 -19.85
CA VAL A 30 -0.70 10.34 -19.23
C VAL A 30 -2.10 9.89 -18.84
N VAL A 31 -2.30 9.64 -17.54
CA VAL A 31 -3.56 9.13 -17.01
C VAL A 31 -4.21 10.13 -16.07
N ARG A 32 -5.53 10.25 -16.16
CA ARG A 32 -6.33 10.95 -15.14
C ARG A 32 -6.72 9.92 -14.08
N LEU A 33 -5.99 9.92 -12.98
CA LEU A 33 -6.15 8.96 -11.90
C LEU A 33 -7.11 9.51 -10.85
N ARG A 34 -8.19 8.78 -10.62
CA ARG A 34 -9.09 8.96 -9.48
C ARG A 34 -8.73 7.93 -8.41
N ILE A 35 -8.52 8.38 -7.18
CA ILE A 35 -8.17 7.51 -6.06
C ILE A 35 -9.33 7.50 -5.07
N GLU A 36 -9.86 6.30 -4.82
CA GLU A 36 -10.85 6.00 -3.79
C GLU A 36 -10.20 5.13 -2.73
N ALA A 37 -10.19 5.60 -1.48
CA ALA A 37 -9.58 4.89 -0.37
C ALA A 37 -10.64 4.45 0.63
N SER A 38 -10.48 3.26 1.21
CA SER A 38 -11.38 2.78 2.28
C SER A 38 -11.19 3.52 3.61
N LYS A 39 -10.07 4.23 3.79
CA LYS A 39 -9.76 5.06 4.97
C LYS A 39 -9.12 6.40 4.55
N PRO A 40 -9.27 7.47 5.36
CA PRO A 40 -8.55 8.72 5.13
C PRO A 40 -7.04 8.54 5.35
N GLY A 41 -6.25 9.46 4.81
CA GLY A 41 -4.78 9.48 5.01
C GLY A 41 -3.98 8.66 3.99
N VAL A 42 -4.63 8.03 3.01
CA VAL A 42 -3.95 7.40 1.87
C VAL A 42 -3.41 8.47 0.94
N ASP A 43 -2.11 8.42 0.69
CA ASP A 43 -1.35 9.29 -0.19
C ASP A 43 -0.73 8.47 -1.32
N LEU A 44 -0.72 9.04 -2.52
CA LEU A 44 0.03 8.51 -3.65
C LEU A 44 1.45 9.09 -3.64
N TYR A 45 2.43 8.20 -3.70
CA TYR A 45 3.84 8.55 -3.82
C TYR A 45 4.39 8.11 -5.16
N GLU A 46 5.37 8.87 -5.64
CA GLU A 46 6.18 8.59 -6.81
C GLU A 46 7.64 8.42 -6.39
N ILE A 47 8.29 7.35 -6.83
CA ILE A 47 9.70 7.10 -6.59
C ILE A 47 10.49 8.00 -7.57
N ALA A 48 11.05 9.09 -7.05
CA ALA A 48 11.78 10.09 -7.83
C ALA A 48 13.23 9.68 -8.10
N GLY A 49 13.77 8.76 -7.30
CA GLY A 49 15.10 8.19 -7.48
C GLY A 49 15.51 7.33 -6.30
N SER A 50 16.53 6.50 -6.49
CA SER A 50 17.12 5.66 -5.44
C SER A 50 18.46 6.26 -5.02
N GLY A 51 18.63 6.53 -3.73
CA GLY A 51 19.90 6.91 -3.13
C GLY A 51 20.57 5.73 -2.43
N LEU A 52 21.89 5.75 -2.34
CA LEU A 52 22.63 4.86 -1.45
C LEU A 52 23.02 5.63 -0.20
N ILE A 53 22.62 5.14 0.97
CA ILE A 53 23.16 5.61 2.24
C ILE A 53 24.06 4.53 2.85
N SER A 54 25.27 4.96 3.21
CA SER A 54 26.21 4.15 3.96
C SER A 54 25.67 3.92 5.37
N GLY A 55 25.62 2.67 5.81
CA GLY A 55 25.44 2.34 7.22
C GLY A 55 26.59 2.85 8.10
N PHE A 56 26.44 2.66 9.41
CA PHE A 56 27.43 3.06 10.40
C PHE A 56 28.77 2.32 10.19
N LEU A 57 29.87 3.05 10.35
CA LEU A 57 31.23 2.51 10.23
C LEU A 57 31.57 1.70 11.48
N VAL A 58 31.80 0.40 11.33
CA VAL A 58 32.33 -0.45 12.40
C VAL A 58 33.74 -0.88 12.01
N GLY A 59 34.74 -0.39 12.73
CA GLY A 59 36.16 -0.71 12.48
C GLY A 59 36.68 -0.22 11.12
N GLY A 60 36.19 0.91 10.61
CA GLY A 60 36.64 1.48 9.33
C GLY A 60 36.09 0.78 8.08
N ARG A 61 35.17 -0.18 8.24
CA ARG A 61 34.47 -0.84 7.12
C ARG A 61 33.01 -0.41 7.07
N ILE A 62 32.51 -0.18 5.85
CA ILE A 62 31.08 0.06 5.61
C ILE A 62 30.37 -1.27 5.82
N SER A 63 29.56 -1.35 6.88
CA SER A 63 28.95 -2.60 7.33
C SER A 63 27.76 -3.01 6.44
N LYS A 64 26.98 -2.06 5.91
CA LYS A 64 25.92 -2.27 4.92
C LYS A 64 25.68 -1.01 4.08
N LEU A 65 25.39 -1.21 2.79
CA LEU A 65 24.80 -0.18 1.92
C LEU A 65 23.28 -0.36 1.97
N TYR A 66 22.56 0.71 2.27
CA TYR A 66 21.10 0.73 2.20
C TYR A 66 20.69 1.53 0.98
N VAL A 67 19.86 0.93 0.12
CA VAL A 67 19.16 1.66 -0.94
C VAL A 67 17.95 2.32 -0.29
N VAL A 68 17.86 3.64 -0.41
CA VAL A 68 16.71 4.42 0.06
C VAL A 68 16.08 5.09 -1.14
N ASP A 69 14.83 4.72 -1.39
CA ASP A 69 14.04 5.36 -2.42
C ASP A 69 13.56 6.73 -1.92
N VAL A 70 13.90 7.77 -2.67
CA VAL A 70 13.41 9.12 -2.47
C VAL A 70 12.04 9.19 -3.12
N ALA A 71 11.00 9.07 -2.29
CA ALA A 71 9.63 9.18 -2.73
C ALA A 71 9.12 10.62 -2.58
N ARG A 72 8.36 11.12 -3.57
CA ARG A 72 7.65 12.39 -3.51
C ARG A 72 6.14 12.17 -3.45
N LYS A 73 5.44 12.91 -2.60
CA LYS A 73 3.98 12.88 -2.53
C LYS A 73 3.37 13.56 -3.75
N VAL A 74 2.51 12.85 -4.47
CA VAL A 74 1.82 13.34 -5.68
C VAL A 74 0.46 13.93 -5.34
N CYS A 75 -0.39 13.18 -4.62
CA CYS A 75 -1.66 13.67 -4.07
C CYS A 75 -2.14 12.83 -2.88
N ALA A 76 -3.10 13.39 -2.14
CA ALA A 76 -3.81 12.70 -1.04
C ALA A 76 -5.20 12.28 -1.51
N ALA A 77 -5.64 11.08 -1.15
CA ALA A 77 -6.98 10.57 -1.44
C ALA A 77 -8.04 11.29 -0.58
N PRO A 78 -9.23 11.58 -1.12
CA PRO A 78 -9.63 11.38 -2.52
C PRO A 78 -8.99 12.45 -3.45
N CYS A 79 -8.37 12.02 -4.55
CA CYS A 79 -7.87 12.93 -5.59
C CYS A 79 -8.28 12.47 -6.99
N ASP A 80 -8.49 13.46 -7.88
CA ASP A 80 -8.72 13.28 -9.31
C ASP A 80 -7.75 14.20 -10.05
N ARG A 81 -6.56 13.68 -10.37
CA ARG A 81 -5.47 14.44 -10.98
C ARG A 81 -4.90 13.73 -12.20
N VAL A 82 -4.38 14.51 -13.13
CA VAL A 82 -3.60 14.00 -14.26
C VAL A 82 -2.19 13.71 -13.78
N ILE A 83 -1.75 12.47 -13.97
CA ILE A 83 -0.43 11.97 -13.59
C ILE A 83 0.31 11.60 -14.87
N ASP A 84 1.54 12.11 -14.99
CA ASP A 84 2.43 11.82 -16.10
C ASP A 84 3.39 10.68 -15.71
N GLY A 85 3.01 9.45 -16.05
CA GLY A 85 3.80 8.23 -15.90
C GLY A 85 4.65 7.89 -17.12
N ARG A 86 4.83 8.80 -18.09
CA ARG A 86 5.58 8.52 -19.33
C ARG A 86 7.06 8.21 -19.11
N ALA A 87 7.64 8.69 -18.01
CA ALA A 87 9.02 8.40 -17.67
C ALA A 87 9.22 6.97 -17.13
N GLY A 88 8.13 6.21 -16.94
CA GLY A 88 8.20 4.85 -16.42
C GLY A 88 8.62 4.79 -14.96
N GLN A 89 8.39 5.84 -14.20
CA GLN A 89 8.60 5.86 -12.76
C GLN A 89 7.64 4.90 -12.04
N ASP A 90 8.06 4.45 -10.86
CA ASP A 90 7.26 3.61 -9.99
C ASP A 90 6.42 4.47 -9.03
N PHE A 91 5.20 4.04 -8.79
CA PHE A 91 4.25 4.65 -7.88
C PHE A 91 3.83 3.64 -6.82
N PHE A 92 3.49 4.11 -5.62
CA PHE A 92 2.91 3.28 -4.57
C PHE A 92 1.99 4.12 -3.67
N PHE A 93 1.07 3.45 -3.00
CA PHE A 93 0.22 4.06 -1.99
C PHE A 93 0.83 3.89 -0.61
N SER A 94 0.82 4.94 0.19
CA SER A 94 1.27 4.93 1.58
C SER A 94 0.57 6.03 2.36
N GLY A 95 0.92 6.27 3.61
CA GLY A 95 0.33 7.34 4.41
C GLY A 95 0.69 7.23 5.88
N ASP A 96 0.22 8.18 6.68
CA ASP A 96 0.43 8.12 8.12
C ASP A 96 -0.32 6.92 8.73
N GLY A 97 0.41 6.09 9.48
CA GLY A 97 -0.12 4.85 10.04
C GLY A 97 -0.53 3.76 9.03
N ILE A 98 -0.24 3.95 7.74
CA ILE A 98 -0.62 3.02 6.66
C ILE A 98 0.63 2.30 6.15
N THR A 99 0.50 1.00 5.91
CA THR A 99 1.56 0.20 5.31
C THR A 99 1.69 0.55 3.82
N GLY A 100 2.91 0.66 3.28
CA GLY A 100 3.09 0.87 1.83
C GLY A 100 2.52 -0.29 0.99
N SER A 101 1.88 0.03 -0.13
CA SER A 101 1.45 -0.94 -1.14
C SER A 101 2.64 -1.45 -1.97
N GLU A 102 2.37 -2.44 -2.82
CA GLU A 102 3.29 -2.78 -3.91
C GLU A 102 3.46 -1.60 -4.89
N THR A 103 4.61 -1.57 -5.57
CA THR A 103 4.89 -0.58 -6.60
C THR A 103 4.18 -0.93 -7.91
N PHE A 104 3.78 0.09 -8.66
CA PHE A 104 3.16 -0.07 -9.97
C PHE A 104 3.57 1.07 -10.91
N ARG A 105 3.39 0.84 -12.21
CA ARG A 105 3.74 1.81 -13.25
C ARG A 105 2.51 2.22 -14.05
N LEU A 106 2.54 3.45 -14.56
CA LEU A 106 1.45 4.06 -15.33
C LEU A 106 1.80 4.27 -16.81
N ASN A 107 3.01 3.92 -17.24
CA ASN A 107 3.54 4.13 -18.60
C ASN A 107 2.69 3.47 -19.70
N ASP A 108 2.10 2.31 -19.41
CA ASP A 108 1.30 1.54 -20.37
C ASP A 108 -0.21 1.83 -20.26
N GLN A 109 -0.59 2.78 -19.40
CA GLN A 109 -1.99 3.12 -19.14
C GLN A 109 -2.38 4.41 -19.87
N THR A 110 -3.66 4.54 -20.23
CA THR A 110 -4.24 5.72 -20.88
C THR A 110 -5.63 6.05 -20.34
N GLY A 111 -6.02 7.31 -20.45
CA GLY A 111 -7.37 7.76 -20.15
C GLY A 111 -7.66 7.89 -18.66
N ARG A 112 -8.92 7.61 -18.28
CA ARG A 112 -9.39 7.72 -16.89
C ARG A 112 -9.26 6.39 -16.14
N MET A 113 -8.44 6.41 -15.10
CA MET A 113 -8.18 5.26 -14.25
C MET A 113 -8.81 5.49 -12.87
N LEU A 114 -9.38 4.44 -12.30
CA LEU A 114 -9.87 4.39 -10.92
C LEU A 114 -8.97 3.45 -10.13
N ALA A 115 -8.28 3.98 -9.14
CA ALA A 115 -7.58 3.21 -8.13
C ALA A 115 -8.47 3.08 -6.89
N ARG A 116 -8.84 1.85 -6.55
CA ARG A 116 -9.45 1.55 -5.24
C ARG A 116 -8.37 1.00 -4.34
N VAL A 117 -8.18 1.65 -3.20
CA VAL A 117 -7.10 1.34 -2.26
C VAL A 117 -7.67 0.90 -0.93
N ASP A 118 -7.32 -0.31 -0.52
CA ASP A 118 -7.64 -0.87 0.77
C ASP A 118 -6.45 -0.70 1.71
N ALA A 119 -6.54 0.33 2.55
CA ALA A 119 -5.44 0.76 3.41
C ALA A 119 -5.17 -0.25 4.53
N GLY A 120 -3.95 -0.81 4.50
CA GLY A 120 -3.38 -1.62 5.57
C GLY A 120 -3.11 -0.80 6.83
N SER A 121 -2.58 -1.46 7.87
CA SER A 121 -2.28 -0.82 9.16
C SER A 121 -0.84 -1.07 9.57
N LEU A 122 -0.07 0.01 9.73
CA LEU A 122 1.32 -0.06 10.17
C LEU A 122 1.41 -0.56 11.61
N ALA A 123 0.45 -0.17 12.47
CA ALA A 123 0.39 -0.62 13.85
C ALA A 123 0.07 -2.11 13.96
N ALA A 124 -0.82 -2.63 13.10
CA ALA A 124 -1.09 -4.07 13.04
C ALA A 124 0.14 -4.84 12.56
N ARG A 125 0.85 -4.31 11.55
CA ARG A 125 2.08 -4.91 11.02
C ARG A 125 3.20 -4.95 12.06
N SER A 126 3.39 -3.87 12.81
CA SER A 126 4.43 -3.79 13.84
C SER A 126 4.10 -4.67 15.04
N ALA A 127 2.84 -4.70 15.49
CA ALA A 127 2.38 -5.63 16.52
C ALA A 127 2.55 -7.09 16.09
N GLY A 128 2.17 -7.40 14.84
CA GLY A 128 2.36 -8.73 14.26
C GLY A 128 3.83 -9.14 14.20
N ALA A 129 4.74 -8.22 13.84
CA ALA A 129 6.18 -8.46 13.87
C ALA A 129 6.69 -8.78 15.28
N VAL A 130 6.31 -7.98 16.30
CA VAL A 130 6.70 -8.23 17.69
C VAL A 130 6.20 -9.59 18.18
N LEU A 131 4.93 -9.92 17.93
CA LEU A 131 4.34 -11.22 18.29
C LEU A 131 5.06 -12.38 17.58
N THR A 132 5.39 -12.21 16.31
CA THR A 132 6.10 -13.23 15.52
C THR A 132 7.52 -13.45 16.04
N TYR A 133 8.26 -12.39 16.34
CA TYR A 133 9.62 -12.51 16.88
C TYR A 133 9.63 -13.12 18.28
N THR A 134 8.76 -12.67 19.17
CA THR A 134 8.67 -13.18 20.54
C THR A 134 8.15 -14.62 20.58
N GLY A 135 7.08 -14.91 19.83
CA GLY A 135 6.52 -16.25 19.68
C GLY A 135 7.51 -17.22 19.03
N GLY A 136 8.15 -16.79 17.93
CA GLY A 136 9.16 -17.60 17.24
C GLY A 136 10.36 -17.92 18.13
N GLY A 137 10.85 -16.94 18.90
CA GLY A 137 11.89 -17.15 19.89
C GLY A 137 11.50 -18.15 20.98
N ALA A 138 10.27 -18.03 21.52
CA ALA A 138 9.75 -18.96 22.51
C ALA A 138 9.56 -20.39 21.97
N VAL A 139 9.11 -20.54 20.72
CA VAL A 139 9.02 -21.86 20.05
C VAL A 139 10.39 -22.50 19.90
N LEU A 140 11.38 -21.74 19.44
CA LEU A 140 12.75 -22.26 19.27
C LEU A 140 13.36 -22.64 20.63
N ALA A 141 13.26 -21.76 21.63
CA ALA A 141 13.80 -22.03 22.97
C ALA A 141 13.09 -23.23 23.62
N GLY A 142 11.75 -23.25 23.62
CA GLY A 142 10.95 -24.34 24.16
C GLY A 142 11.21 -25.66 23.44
N GLY A 143 11.37 -25.64 22.11
CA GLY A 143 11.70 -26.81 21.31
C GLY A 143 13.08 -27.38 21.64
N VAL A 144 14.09 -26.54 21.84
CA VAL A 144 15.43 -26.98 22.27
C VAL A 144 15.38 -27.59 23.68
N VAL A 145 14.74 -26.92 24.64
CA VAL A 145 14.62 -27.42 26.02
C VAL A 145 13.85 -28.74 26.07
N LEU A 146 12.75 -28.84 25.32
CA LEU A 146 11.96 -30.06 25.21
C LEU A 146 12.78 -31.21 24.59
N GLY A 147 13.55 -30.92 23.54
CA GLY A 147 14.42 -31.89 22.88
C GLY A 147 15.52 -32.41 23.81
N VAL A 148 16.19 -31.52 24.57
CA VAL A 148 17.20 -31.91 25.56
C VAL A 148 16.57 -32.72 26.70
N GLY A 149 15.40 -32.30 27.20
CA GLY A 149 14.67 -33.04 28.23
C GLY A 149 14.27 -34.44 27.78
N ALA A 150 13.81 -34.60 26.54
CA ALA A 150 13.48 -35.90 25.95
C ALA A 150 14.72 -36.81 25.81
N ALA A 151 15.86 -36.25 25.39
CA ALA A 151 17.11 -37.00 25.27
C ALA A 151 17.71 -37.40 26.63
N ALA A 152 17.51 -36.59 27.67
CA ALA A 152 17.93 -36.91 29.03
C ALA A 152 17.10 -38.06 29.62
N MET A 153 15.77 -38.05 29.43
CA MET A 153 14.87 -39.15 29.84
C MET A 153 15.26 -40.50 29.22
N ALA A 154 15.89 -40.50 28.05
CA ALA A 154 16.35 -41.73 27.39
C ALA A 154 17.65 -42.31 27.99
N GLN A 155 18.43 -41.51 28.73
CA GLN A 155 19.77 -41.88 29.20
C GLN A 155 19.87 -42.08 30.71
N SER A 156 19.08 -41.36 31.52
CA SER A 156 19.07 -41.53 32.97
C SER A 156 17.67 -41.35 33.58
N SER A 157 17.40 -42.07 34.67
CA SER A 157 16.14 -42.02 35.42
C SER A 157 16.11 -40.89 36.46
N ASP A 158 16.89 -39.82 36.28
CA ASP A 158 16.99 -38.74 37.26
C ASP A 158 15.73 -37.86 37.25
N ASP A 159 15.28 -37.45 38.45
CA ASP A 159 14.04 -36.67 38.68
C ASP A 159 14.00 -35.28 37.97
N VAL A 160 15.12 -34.83 37.41
CA VAL A 160 15.22 -33.52 36.74
C VAL A 160 14.61 -33.55 35.33
N ALA A 161 14.60 -34.71 34.68
CA ALA A 161 14.16 -34.88 33.30
C ALA A 161 12.65 -34.56 33.05
N PRO A 162 11.69 -34.96 33.91
CA PRO A 162 10.28 -34.60 33.73
C PRO A 162 10.01 -33.09 33.90
N THR A 163 10.77 -32.41 34.76
CA THR A 163 10.58 -30.96 34.98
C THR A 163 10.97 -30.15 33.74
N LEU A 164 12.09 -30.51 33.11
CA LEU A 164 12.57 -29.88 31.86
C LEU A 164 11.60 -30.07 30.70
N SER A 165 11.01 -31.27 30.55
CA SER A 165 10.07 -31.55 29.47
C SER A 165 8.75 -30.80 29.65
N ILE A 166 8.22 -30.70 30.88
CA ILE A 166 7.01 -29.91 31.18
C ILE A 166 7.25 -28.42 30.90
N MET A 167 8.38 -27.87 31.35
CA MET A 167 8.74 -26.47 31.09
C MET A 167 8.93 -26.19 29.58
N GLY A 168 9.61 -27.09 28.86
CA GLY A 168 9.80 -26.99 27.41
C GLY A 168 8.46 -27.06 26.66
N GLY A 169 7.57 -27.95 27.05
CA GLY A 169 6.23 -28.08 26.47
C GLY A 169 5.36 -26.84 26.69
N ALA A 170 5.36 -26.30 27.91
CA ALA A 170 4.60 -25.09 28.23
C ALA A 170 5.10 -23.86 27.46
N THR A 171 6.42 -23.65 27.41
CA THR A 171 7.02 -22.53 26.67
C THR A 171 6.79 -22.64 25.16
N LEU A 172 6.89 -23.85 24.60
CA LEU A 172 6.56 -24.10 23.20
C LEU A 172 5.07 -23.82 22.91
N GLY A 173 4.16 -24.26 23.77
CA GLY A 173 2.73 -24.00 23.64
C GLY A 173 2.40 -22.51 23.63
N VAL A 174 2.96 -21.74 24.58
CA VAL A 174 2.81 -20.27 24.61
C VAL A 174 3.43 -19.63 23.37
N GLY A 175 4.60 -20.09 22.94
CA GLY A 175 5.25 -19.59 21.73
C GLY A 175 4.39 -19.75 20.48
N VAL A 176 3.81 -20.93 20.26
CA VAL A 176 2.90 -21.19 19.13
C VAL A 176 1.66 -20.30 19.21
N ALA A 177 1.07 -20.17 20.40
CA ALA A 177 -0.11 -19.34 20.61
C ALA A 177 0.11 -17.86 20.29
N LEU A 178 1.33 -17.33 20.50
CA LEU A 178 1.70 -15.96 20.11
C LEU A 178 2.12 -15.84 18.64
N LEU A 179 2.78 -16.86 18.10
CA LEU A 179 3.32 -16.85 16.74
C LEU A 179 2.21 -16.81 15.67
N ILE A 180 1.17 -17.64 15.82
CA ILE A 180 0.08 -17.76 14.85
C ILE A 180 -0.63 -16.42 14.59
N PRO A 181 -1.16 -15.70 15.60
CA PRO A 181 -1.80 -14.41 15.37
C PRO A 181 -0.82 -13.35 14.88
N GLY A 182 0.46 -13.43 15.27
CA GLY A 182 1.51 -12.56 14.75
C GLY A 182 1.66 -12.65 13.24
N ILE A 183 1.75 -13.88 12.70
CA ILE A 183 1.86 -14.13 11.26
C ILE A 183 0.62 -13.65 10.52
N LEU A 184 -0.58 -13.93 11.06
CA LEU A 184 -1.85 -13.49 10.45
C LEU A 184 -1.96 -11.96 10.38
N LEU A 185 -1.56 -11.26 11.45
CA LEU A 185 -1.52 -9.79 11.47
C LEU A 185 -0.57 -9.24 10.41
N ILE A 186 0.63 -9.82 10.26
CA ILE A 186 1.57 -9.38 9.22
C ILE A 186 0.97 -9.60 7.84
N ALA A 187 0.42 -10.80 7.57
CA ALA A 187 -0.11 -11.16 6.26
C ALA A 187 -1.30 -10.29 5.83
N THR A 188 -2.15 -9.88 6.77
CA THR A 188 -3.36 -9.07 6.49
C THR A 188 -3.16 -7.57 6.63
N SER A 189 -1.98 -7.13 7.09
CA SER A 189 -1.67 -5.70 7.30
C SER A 189 -1.20 -4.96 6.04
N GLY A 190 -1.10 -5.66 4.90
CA GLY A 190 -0.72 -5.09 3.61
C GLY A 190 -1.75 -4.10 3.07
N THR A 191 -1.28 -3.14 2.28
CA THR A 191 -2.17 -2.26 1.50
C THR A 191 -2.35 -2.84 0.12
N GLU A 192 -3.58 -3.19 -0.22
CA GLU A 192 -3.96 -3.71 -1.52
C GLU A 192 -4.58 -2.61 -2.37
N PHE A 193 -4.38 -2.69 -3.69
CA PHE A 193 -5.03 -1.76 -4.60
C PHE A 193 -5.47 -2.48 -5.87
N THR A 194 -6.55 -2.00 -6.47
CA THR A 194 -7.02 -2.44 -7.77
C THR A 194 -7.08 -1.25 -8.73
N LEU A 195 -6.48 -1.43 -9.90
CA LEU A 195 -6.52 -0.45 -10.99
C LEU A 195 -7.56 -0.87 -12.01
N GLY A 196 -8.67 -0.14 -12.06
CA GLY A 196 -9.71 -0.33 -13.06
C GLY A 196 -9.79 0.85 -14.01
N ARG A 197 -10.22 0.61 -15.25
CA ARG A 197 -10.71 1.71 -16.10
C ARG A 197 -12.03 2.21 -15.51
N SER A 198 -12.17 3.51 -15.36
CA SER A 198 -13.44 4.07 -14.91
C SER A 198 -14.49 3.90 -16.02
N LEU A 199 -15.39 2.93 -15.84
CA LEU A 199 -16.47 2.59 -16.80
C LEU A 199 -17.52 3.70 -16.96
N GLY A 200 -17.36 4.84 -16.27
CA GLY A 200 -18.28 5.96 -16.32
C GLY A 200 -18.40 6.65 -17.69
N ASP A 201 -17.50 6.35 -18.65
CA ASP A 201 -17.59 6.89 -20.01
C ASP A 201 -18.41 6.05 -20.98
N THR A 202 -18.72 4.79 -20.65
CA THR A 202 -19.46 3.93 -21.58
C THR A 202 -20.98 4.12 -21.48
N ALA A 203 -21.48 4.78 -20.43
CA ALA A 203 -22.91 4.90 -20.15
C ALA A 203 -23.61 6.12 -20.79
N LEU A 204 -22.88 7.03 -21.46
CA LEU A 204 -23.46 8.23 -22.09
C LEU A 204 -23.83 8.05 -23.58
N PHE A 205 -23.69 6.84 -24.12
CA PHE A 205 -24.21 6.45 -25.44
C PHE A 205 -25.35 5.43 -25.30
N ARG A 206 -26.44 5.82 -24.65
CA ARG A 206 -27.75 5.22 -24.93
C ARG A 206 -28.50 6.18 -25.85
N PHE A 207 -28.51 5.85 -27.14
CA PHE A 207 -29.42 6.42 -28.13
C PHE A 207 -30.85 5.93 -27.87
#